data_AF-A0AAD5YHR1-F1
#
_entry.id   AF-A0AAD5YHR1-F1
#
_cell.length_a   1.000
_cell.length_b   1.000
_cell.length_c   1.000
_cell.angle_alpha   90.00
_cell.angle_beta   90.00
_cell.angle_gamma   90.00
#
_symmetry.space_group_name_H-M   'P 1'
#
loop_
_entity.id
_entity.type
_entity.pdbx_description
1 polymer ?
#
loop_
_entity_poly.entity_id
_entity_poly.type
_entity_poly.pdbx_seq_one_letter_code
_entity_poly.pdbx_strand_id
1 'polypeptide(L)'
;MLLHNEAVGLLFIFPSSLDALCGIFGVPGGLRKEKVLIGALVPWTLSAQQLADNDWKSQSPRELPDGGPMSHFPLPESLQTNPLPLLFHYAIHILKFPQEPLKWIADGPNNRPYYICHGPCDGKMGKPTASNSSMEDQPGIETKLLQVVLDHCRPAVKRLHEEALDVIFIHIGDLTSLQKVCNIALRKRDQVKVRFFTYGTHESIPPSRWGVREVYPLGGIVTFTANAILEDPIITYRLMDRLNEHPLWTGFLTPSVMGAVAKLSCVLKNPLIAVDEKRFPYQFLLDLIDNGNISLLTAPPSSRRVVPDKSTGRLVDPSLEWMVTQLMNTSLSPRSIVEQCLHAIQSAQDEYEKDAMIAAAHDAFMQLGCMQYQPALMDDYRRFVLVVGKKDRLQDNTGLLELVTFDDFDFKDGLFTEPLY
;
A
#
# COMPACT_ATOMS: atom_id res chain seq x y z
N MET A 1 21.37 -10.49 -21.11
CA MET A 1 21.76 -9.44 -22.06
C MET A 1 23.18 -9.75 -22.53
N LEU A 2 23.38 -10.18 -23.77
CA LEU A 2 24.72 -10.46 -24.31
C LEU A 2 25.22 -9.17 -24.97
N LEU A 3 26.05 -8.44 -24.23
CA LEU A 3 26.74 -7.24 -24.70
C LEU A 3 27.86 -7.69 -25.65
N HIS A 4 27.60 -7.78 -26.95
CA HIS A 4 28.62 -8.12 -27.94
C HIS A 4 29.17 -6.84 -28.57
N ASN A 5 30.43 -6.53 -28.27
CA ASN A 5 31.20 -5.39 -28.82
C ASN A 5 30.63 -3.98 -28.56
N GLU A 6 29.66 -3.81 -27.66
CA GLU A 6 29.24 -2.50 -27.19
C GLU A 6 30.20 -1.99 -26.09
N ALA A 7 30.60 -0.73 -26.17
CA ALA A 7 31.36 -0.08 -25.12
C ALA A 7 30.45 0.11 -23.89
N VAL A 8 30.71 -0.64 -22.83
CA VAL A 8 30.02 -0.51 -21.55
C VAL A 8 30.89 0.29 -20.59
N GLY A 9 30.30 1.24 -19.86
CA GLY A 9 31.01 2.02 -18.86
C GLY A 9 30.69 1.51 -17.46
N LEU A 10 31.72 1.23 -16.65
CA LEU A 10 31.55 1.06 -15.21
C LEU A 10 31.67 2.43 -14.55
N LEU A 11 30.60 2.85 -13.87
CA LEU A 11 30.61 4.06 -13.06
C LEU A 11 30.97 3.72 -11.62
N PHE A 12 32.15 4.15 -11.17
CA PHE A 12 32.54 4.09 -9.78
C PHE A 12 32.21 5.42 -9.10
N ILE A 13 31.44 5.37 -8.00
CA ILE A 13 31.15 6.54 -7.17
C ILE A 13 31.84 6.34 -5.83
N PHE A 14 32.76 7.24 -5.47
CA PHE A 14 33.53 7.11 -4.23
C PHE A 14 33.84 8.49 -3.61
N PRO A 15 34.03 8.58 -2.28
CA PRO A 15 34.45 9.82 -1.63
C PRO A 15 35.81 10.31 -2.15
N SER A 16 35.92 11.61 -2.39
CA SER A 16 37.18 12.30 -2.72
C SER A 16 38.28 12.15 -1.67
N SER A 17 37.93 11.78 -0.43
CA SER A 17 38.86 11.48 0.66
C SER A 17 39.55 10.11 0.53
N LEU A 18 39.13 9.25 -0.40
CA LEU A 18 39.80 7.96 -0.64
C LEU A 18 40.99 8.14 -1.60
N ASP A 19 42.14 8.53 -1.04
CA ASP A 19 43.35 8.82 -1.81
C ASP A 19 43.81 7.68 -2.72
N ALA A 20 43.59 6.43 -2.31
CA ALA A 20 43.93 5.26 -3.11
C ALA A 20 43.14 5.23 -4.44
N LEU A 21 41.82 5.45 -4.39
CA LEU A 21 40.97 5.47 -5.60
C LEU A 21 41.20 6.76 -6.40
N CYS A 22 41.39 7.89 -5.72
CA CYS A 22 41.80 9.14 -6.37
C CYS A 22 43.14 9.00 -7.12
N GLY A 23 44.07 8.22 -6.58
CA GLY A 23 45.33 7.86 -7.24
C GLY A 23 45.13 6.95 -8.44
N ILE A 24 44.37 5.85 -8.27
CA ILE A 24 44.08 4.86 -9.32
C ILE A 24 43.39 5.51 -10.52
N PHE A 25 42.41 6.38 -10.29
CA PHE A 25 41.65 7.04 -11.35
C PHE A 25 42.27 8.38 -11.80
N GLY A 26 43.43 8.76 -11.28
CA GLY A 26 44.11 10.00 -11.67
C GLY A 26 43.29 11.26 -11.41
N VAL A 27 42.51 11.29 -10.33
CA VAL A 27 41.59 12.40 -10.02
C VAL A 27 42.37 13.70 -9.80
N PRO A 28 42.11 14.78 -10.57
CA PRO A 28 42.79 16.07 -10.42
C PRO A 28 42.66 16.65 -9.01
N GLY A 29 43.72 17.29 -8.50
CA GLY A 29 43.75 17.85 -7.15
C GLY A 29 42.62 18.86 -6.86
N GLY A 30 42.20 19.64 -7.86
CA GLY A 30 41.08 20.58 -7.73
C GLY A 30 39.71 19.93 -7.49
N LEU A 31 39.57 18.63 -7.77
CA LEU A 31 38.35 17.85 -7.51
C LEU A 31 38.41 17.08 -6.19
N ARG A 32 39.58 16.96 -5.55
CA ARG A 32 39.77 16.29 -4.25
C ARG A 32 39.39 17.18 -3.07
N LYS A 33 38.15 17.71 -3.09
CA LYS A 33 37.63 18.58 -2.02
C LYS A 33 36.89 17.74 -0.98
N GLU A 34 37.11 18.01 0.31
CA GLU A 34 36.42 17.29 1.38
C GLU A 34 34.89 17.25 1.17
N LYS A 35 34.28 16.09 1.48
CA LYS A 35 32.83 15.83 1.40
C LYS A 35 32.23 15.84 -0.01
N VAL A 36 33.04 15.75 -1.07
CA VAL A 36 32.56 15.58 -2.45
C VAL A 36 32.67 14.11 -2.88
N LEU A 37 31.64 13.60 -3.56
CA LEU A 37 31.68 12.30 -4.24
C LEU A 37 32.26 12.45 -5.66
N ILE A 38 33.15 11.55 -6.04
CA ILE A 38 33.77 11.49 -7.37
C ILE A 38 33.14 10.34 -8.14
N GLY A 39 32.66 10.64 -9.36
CA GLY A 39 32.25 9.65 -10.34
C GLY A 39 33.39 9.40 -11.34
N ALA A 40 33.95 8.20 -11.39
CA ALA A 40 34.88 7.77 -12.42
C ALA A 40 34.17 6.82 -13.39
N LEU A 41 34.02 7.23 -14.65
CA LEU A 41 33.51 6.36 -15.71
C LEU A 41 34.68 5.65 -16.36
N VAL A 42 34.79 4.35 -16.12
CA VAL A 42 35.82 3.50 -16.72
C VAL A 42 35.20 2.86 -17.96
N PRO A 43 35.60 3.28 -19.18
CA PRO A 43 35.18 2.58 -20.38
C PRO A 43 35.80 1.19 -20.34
N TRP A 44 34.95 0.17 -20.43
CA TRP A 44 35.35 -1.21 -20.47
C TRP A 44 34.79 -1.84 -21.76
N THR A 45 35.67 -2.42 -22.57
CA THR A 45 35.27 -3.26 -23.70
C THR A 45 35.60 -4.71 -23.36
N LEU A 46 34.58 -5.57 -23.38
CA LEU A 46 34.76 -7.01 -23.27
C LEU A 46 34.66 -7.60 -24.67
N SER A 47 35.74 -8.21 -25.15
CA SER A 47 35.63 -9.02 -26.37
C SER A 47 34.79 -10.27 -26.08
N ALA A 48 34.11 -10.81 -27.09
CA ALA A 48 33.36 -12.06 -26.95
C ALA A 48 34.25 -13.22 -26.45
N GLN A 49 35.54 -13.19 -26.80
CA GLN A 49 36.53 -14.16 -26.35
C GLN A 49 36.90 -13.96 -24.87
N GLN A 50 37.12 -12.72 -24.44
CA GLN A 50 37.31 -12.38 -23.02
C GLN A 50 36.07 -12.61 -22.16
N LEU A 51 34.88 -12.75 -22.77
CA LEU A 51 33.63 -13.10 -22.09
C LEU A 51 33.43 -14.62 -22.00
N ALA A 52 34.03 -15.38 -22.93
CA ALA A 52 34.00 -16.83 -22.97
C ALA A 52 35.12 -17.48 -22.15
N ASP A 53 36.33 -16.91 -22.20
CA ASP A 53 37.54 -17.42 -21.52
C ASP A 53 37.53 -17.15 -20.00
N ASN A 54 36.63 -16.29 -19.58
CA ASN A 54 36.66 -15.64 -18.30
C ASN A 54 35.37 -16.12 -17.65
N ASP A 55 35.54 -17.07 -16.73
CA ASP A 55 34.50 -18.02 -16.34
C ASP A 55 33.48 -17.39 -15.38
N TRP A 56 32.85 -16.29 -15.78
CA TRP A 56 31.91 -15.54 -14.92
C TRP A 56 30.65 -16.33 -14.63
N LYS A 57 30.37 -17.36 -15.45
CA LYS A 57 29.28 -18.31 -15.26
C LYS A 57 29.70 -19.57 -14.48
N SER A 58 30.99 -19.89 -14.42
CA SER A 58 31.54 -21.02 -13.65
C SER A 58 32.63 -20.55 -12.67
N GLN A 59 32.31 -19.48 -11.94
CA GLN A 59 32.53 -19.59 -10.51
C GLN A 59 31.59 -20.70 -10.05
N SER A 60 32.12 -21.93 -9.91
CA SER A 60 31.58 -22.93 -8.98
C SER A 60 30.97 -22.17 -7.82
N PRO A 61 29.68 -22.36 -7.50
CA PRO A 61 28.89 -21.43 -6.70
C PRO A 61 29.78 -20.89 -5.61
N ARG A 62 30.29 -19.65 -5.81
CA ARG A 62 31.16 -19.03 -4.82
C ARG A 62 30.32 -19.14 -3.57
N GLU A 63 30.82 -19.90 -2.60
CA GLU A 63 30.21 -20.06 -1.30
C GLU A 63 29.70 -18.67 -0.95
N LEU A 64 28.37 -18.54 -0.96
CA LEU A 64 27.69 -17.26 -0.73
C LEU A 64 28.40 -16.66 0.48
N PRO A 65 28.95 -15.44 0.37
CA PRO A 65 29.97 -14.90 1.26
C PRO A 65 29.63 -15.27 2.68
N ASP A 66 30.36 -16.27 3.21
CA ASP A 66 30.00 -17.12 4.36
C ASP A 66 28.78 -16.56 5.07
N GLY A 67 27.60 -16.84 4.47
CA GLY A 67 26.36 -16.23 4.87
C GLY A 67 26.14 -16.76 6.26
N GLY A 68 26.53 -15.96 7.27
CA GLY A 68 26.80 -16.43 8.61
C GLY A 68 25.73 -17.41 9.01
N PRO A 69 26.12 -18.59 9.55
CA PRO A 69 25.58 -19.91 9.22
C PRO A 69 24.14 -19.81 8.73
N MET A 70 23.80 -20.46 7.60
CA MET A 70 22.41 -20.87 7.29
C MET A 70 21.86 -21.57 8.55
N SER A 71 21.39 -20.76 9.47
CA SER A 71 21.27 -21.09 10.87
C SER A 71 19.92 -21.70 10.86
N HIS A 72 19.94 -23.04 10.89
CA HIS A 72 18.82 -23.93 11.05
C HIS A 72 17.52 -23.15 11.02
N PHE A 73 17.00 -22.83 9.84
CA PHE A 73 15.67 -22.26 9.78
C PHE A 73 14.79 -23.45 10.19
N PRO A 74 14.29 -23.55 11.45
CA PRO A 74 13.53 -24.70 11.87
C PRO A 74 12.36 -24.86 10.92
N LEU A 75 12.45 -25.90 10.10
CA LEU A 75 11.37 -26.27 9.22
C LEU A 75 10.23 -26.84 10.08
N PRO A 76 8.97 -26.61 9.69
CA PRO A 76 7.83 -27.34 10.24
C PRO A 76 8.10 -28.84 10.25
N GLU A 77 7.68 -29.56 11.30
CA GLU A 77 7.88 -31.01 11.45
C GLU A 77 7.38 -31.78 10.21
N SER A 78 6.28 -31.32 9.61
CA SER A 78 5.71 -31.88 8.38
C SER A 78 6.68 -31.87 7.19
N LEU A 79 7.59 -30.91 7.13
CA LEU A 79 8.58 -30.74 6.06
C LEU A 79 9.93 -31.39 6.38
N GLN A 80 10.13 -31.92 7.59
CA GLN A 80 11.39 -32.56 8.00
C GLN A 80 11.51 -34.02 7.52
N THR A 81 10.42 -34.64 7.08
CA THR A 81 10.36 -36.09 6.79
C THR A 81 10.99 -36.50 5.47
N ASN A 82 11.18 -35.56 4.53
CA ASN A 82 11.80 -35.80 3.23
C ASN A 82 12.89 -34.75 2.95
N PRO A 83 13.99 -35.11 2.29
CA PRO A 83 14.97 -34.13 1.85
C PRO A 83 14.32 -33.15 0.88
N LEU A 84 14.24 -31.88 1.29
CA LEU A 84 13.66 -30.82 0.46
C LEU A 84 14.65 -30.42 -0.64
N PRO A 85 14.19 -30.10 -1.86
CA PRO A 85 15.08 -29.63 -2.91
C PRO A 85 15.79 -28.33 -2.51
N LEU A 86 17.01 -28.12 -3.00
CA LEU A 86 17.77 -26.88 -2.79
C LEU A 86 16.96 -25.63 -3.19
N LEU A 87 16.15 -25.74 -4.25
CA LEU A 87 15.30 -24.65 -4.73
C LEU A 87 14.24 -24.22 -3.70
N PHE A 88 13.74 -25.14 -2.86
CA PHE A 88 12.80 -24.82 -1.79
C PHE A 88 13.46 -23.95 -0.71
N HIS A 89 14.66 -24.33 -0.26
CA HIS A 89 15.42 -23.55 0.71
C HIS A 89 15.78 -22.17 0.15
N TYR A 90 16.18 -22.11 -1.11
CA TYR A 90 16.45 -20.86 -1.81
C TYR A 90 15.21 -19.96 -1.89
N ALA A 91 14.05 -20.54 -2.21
CA ALA A 91 12.78 -19.83 -2.28
C ALA A 91 12.38 -19.21 -0.94
N ILE A 92 12.46 -19.98 0.17
CA ILE A 92 12.20 -19.46 1.52
C ILE A 92 13.13 -18.29 1.83
N HIS A 93 14.41 -18.41 1.50
CA HIS A 93 15.41 -17.39 1.81
C HIS A 93 15.15 -16.09 1.03
N ILE A 94 14.96 -16.17 -0.29
CA ILE A 94 14.65 -15.00 -1.13
C ILE A 94 13.38 -14.31 -0.68
N LEU A 95 12.32 -15.10 -0.48
CA LEU A 95 11.02 -14.57 -0.11
C LEU A 95 10.95 -14.17 1.38
N LYS A 96 12.02 -14.37 2.16
CA LYS A 96 12.07 -14.14 3.60
C LYS A 96 10.84 -14.73 4.31
N PHE A 97 10.49 -15.96 3.95
CA PHE A 97 9.22 -16.57 4.35
C PHE A 97 9.18 -16.79 5.88
N PRO A 98 8.29 -16.15 6.64
CA PRO A 98 8.29 -16.30 8.09
C PRO A 98 7.86 -17.71 8.52
N GLN A 99 8.42 -18.20 9.63
CA GLN A 99 8.21 -19.58 10.10
C GLN A 99 6.76 -19.87 10.46
N GLU A 100 6.09 -18.96 11.16
CA GLU A 100 4.71 -19.20 11.61
C GLU A 100 3.71 -19.35 10.44
N PRO A 101 3.68 -18.44 9.44
CA PRO A 101 2.90 -18.65 8.22
C PRO A 101 3.28 -19.94 7.49
N LEU A 102 4.58 -20.24 7.34
CA LEU A 102 5.04 -21.45 6.66
C LEU A 102 4.52 -22.71 7.37
N LYS A 103 4.65 -22.76 8.70
CA LYS A 103 4.12 -23.82 9.55
C LYS A 103 2.61 -23.93 9.43
N TRP A 104 1.89 -22.81 9.51
CA TRP A 104 0.44 -22.79 9.42
C TRP A 104 -0.08 -23.31 8.06
N ILE A 105 0.63 -23.03 6.97
CA ILE A 105 0.33 -23.57 5.64
C ILE A 105 0.63 -25.07 5.60
N ALA A 106 1.84 -25.49 6.01
CA ALA A 106 2.29 -26.88 5.91
C ALA A 106 1.56 -27.85 6.86
N ASP A 107 1.29 -27.43 8.10
CA ASP A 107 0.67 -28.24 9.15
C ASP A 107 -0.87 -28.13 9.16
N GLY A 108 -1.44 -27.28 8.31
CA GLY A 108 -2.89 -27.06 8.25
C GLY A 108 -3.70 -28.31 7.88
N PRO A 109 -5.03 -28.28 8.12
CA PRO A 109 -5.93 -29.30 7.58
C PRO A 109 -5.72 -29.41 6.06
N ASN A 110 -5.82 -30.63 5.54
CA ASN A 110 -5.49 -30.93 4.14
C ASN A 110 -6.15 -29.94 3.19
N ASN A 111 -5.34 -29.34 2.31
CA ASN A 111 -5.75 -28.53 1.16
C ASN A 111 -6.28 -27.12 1.47
N ARG A 112 -5.42 -26.23 1.99
CA ARG A 112 -5.72 -24.79 2.10
C ARG A 112 -5.74 -24.15 0.70
N PRO A 113 -6.91 -23.76 0.16
CA PRO A 113 -6.94 -23.21 -1.18
C PRO A 113 -6.36 -21.81 -1.19
N TYR A 114 -5.51 -21.52 -2.18
CA TYR A 114 -4.86 -20.21 -2.29
C TYR A 114 -5.04 -19.58 -3.66
N TYR A 115 -4.93 -18.26 -3.67
CA TYR A 115 -4.84 -17.44 -4.87
C TYR A 115 -3.55 -16.62 -4.85
N ILE A 116 -2.92 -16.43 -6.01
CA ILE A 116 -1.73 -15.59 -6.16
C ILE A 116 -2.04 -14.48 -7.16
N CYS A 117 -1.97 -13.23 -6.70
CA CYS A 117 -2.04 -12.01 -7.49
C CYS A 117 -0.62 -11.50 -7.70
N HIS A 118 -0.08 -11.58 -8.92
CA HIS A 118 1.33 -11.23 -9.19
C HIS A 118 1.55 -10.08 -10.16
N GLY A 119 0.49 -9.60 -10.83
CA GLY A 119 0.57 -8.50 -11.79
C GLY A 119 1.66 -8.63 -12.86
N PRO A 120 1.91 -7.55 -13.61
CA PRO A 120 3.07 -7.43 -14.49
C PRO A 120 4.38 -7.09 -13.74
N CYS A 121 4.30 -6.80 -12.44
CA CYS A 121 5.39 -6.18 -11.66
C CYS A 121 6.48 -7.14 -11.17
N ASP A 122 6.30 -8.46 -11.32
CA ASP A 122 7.32 -9.48 -11.00
C ASP A 122 8.37 -9.62 -12.13
N GLY A 123 8.85 -8.49 -12.66
CA GLY A 123 9.95 -8.45 -13.63
C GLY A 123 9.63 -8.95 -15.06
N LYS A 124 8.36 -8.91 -15.50
CA LYS A 124 8.02 -9.28 -16.89
C LYS A 124 8.56 -8.26 -17.88
N MET A 125 9.62 -8.61 -18.60
CA MET A 125 10.18 -7.83 -19.72
C MET A 125 9.48 -8.10 -21.08
N GLY A 126 8.22 -8.54 -21.07
CA GLY A 126 7.48 -8.77 -22.31
C GLY A 126 6.86 -7.46 -22.81
N LYS A 127 7.34 -6.92 -23.94
CA LYS A 127 6.56 -5.93 -24.69
C LYS A 127 5.19 -6.54 -25.01
N PRO A 128 4.07 -5.83 -24.83
CA PRO A 128 2.76 -6.31 -25.27
C PRO A 128 2.83 -6.47 -26.79
N THR A 129 3.02 -7.70 -27.27
CA THR A 129 2.91 -8.01 -28.68
C THR A 129 1.43 -8.00 -29.03
N ALA A 130 1.04 -7.16 -30.01
CA ALA A 130 -0.33 -6.91 -30.45
C ALA A 130 -1.05 -8.13 -31.09
N SER A 131 -0.56 -9.34 -30.87
CA SER A 131 -1.20 -10.57 -31.34
C SER A 131 -2.16 -11.10 -30.27
N ASN A 132 -3.45 -11.14 -30.61
CA ASN A 132 -4.60 -11.61 -29.83
C ASN A 132 -4.58 -13.09 -29.40
N SER A 133 -3.41 -13.71 -29.22
CA SER A 133 -3.30 -15.02 -28.58
C SER A 133 -3.07 -14.82 -27.10
N SER A 134 -3.96 -15.36 -26.28
CA SER A 134 -3.85 -15.57 -24.82
C SER A 134 -2.40 -15.78 -24.37
N MET A 135 -1.70 -14.68 -24.11
CA MET A 135 -0.35 -14.70 -23.58
C MET A 135 -0.53 -15.08 -22.12
N GLU A 136 -0.51 -16.39 -21.86
CA GLU A 136 -0.55 -16.93 -20.51
C GLU A 136 0.42 -16.12 -19.66
N ASP A 137 -0.13 -15.56 -18.60
CA ASP A 137 0.44 -14.53 -17.76
C ASP A 137 1.61 -15.13 -16.97
N GLN A 138 2.73 -15.45 -17.63
CA GLN A 138 3.80 -16.26 -17.04
C GLN A 138 4.33 -15.59 -15.77
N PRO A 139 4.35 -16.30 -14.62
CA PRO A 139 4.82 -15.72 -13.38
C PRO A 139 6.30 -15.35 -13.48
N GLY A 140 6.67 -14.26 -12.80
CA GLY A 140 8.06 -13.89 -12.65
C GLY A 140 8.80 -14.81 -11.68
N ILE A 141 10.05 -14.45 -11.35
CA ILE A 141 10.91 -15.34 -10.56
C ILE A 141 10.39 -15.48 -9.13
N GLU A 142 9.94 -14.39 -8.50
CA GLU A 142 9.52 -14.43 -7.10
C GLU A 142 8.21 -15.21 -6.95
N THR A 143 7.30 -15.07 -7.92
CA THR A 143 6.07 -15.87 -7.96
C THR A 143 6.35 -17.35 -8.21
N LYS A 144 7.32 -17.69 -9.07
CA LYS A 144 7.75 -19.09 -9.26
C LYS A 144 8.34 -19.66 -7.97
N LEU A 145 9.15 -18.89 -7.24
CA LEU A 145 9.69 -19.30 -5.94
C LEU A 145 8.57 -19.50 -4.92
N LEU A 146 7.55 -18.64 -4.90
CA LEU A 146 6.39 -18.79 -4.02
C LEU A 146 5.64 -20.08 -4.35
N GLN A 147 5.43 -20.37 -5.63
CA GLN A 147 4.81 -21.62 -6.09
C GLN A 147 5.62 -22.84 -5.63
N VAL A 148 6.96 -22.81 -5.75
CA VAL A 148 7.81 -23.88 -5.21
C VAL A 148 7.57 -24.10 -3.73
N VAL A 149 7.50 -23.03 -2.91
CA VAL A 149 7.23 -23.19 -1.47
C VAL A 149 5.85 -23.83 -1.25
N LEU A 150 4.82 -23.32 -1.92
CA LEU A 150 3.44 -23.80 -1.75
C LEU A 150 3.25 -25.25 -2.23
N ASP A 151 3.88 -25.64 -3.34
CA ASP A 151 3.80 -27.01 -3.87
C ASP A 151 4.39 -28.06 -2.91
N HIS A 152 5.39 -27.65 -2.10
CA HIS A 152 5.98 -28.49 -1.07
C HIS A 152 5.18 -28.46 0.25
N CYS A 153 4.43 -27.39 0.52
CA CYS A 153 3.57 -27.26 1.69
C CYS A 153 2.22 -27.97 1.49
N ARG A 154 2.27 -29.29 1.21
CA ARG A 154 1.15 -30.13 0.73
C ARG A 154 0.57 -29.57 -0.60
N PRO A 155 -0.13 -30.36 -1.44
CA PRO A 155 -0.70 -29.84 -2.68
C PRO A 155 -1.89 -28.93 -2.35
N ALA A 156 -1.58 -27.71 -1.93
CA ALA A 156 -2.54 -26.65 -1.80
C ALA A 156 -3.13 -26.42 -3.20
N VAL A 157 -4.45 -26.56 -3.35
CA VAL A 157 -5.08 -26.45 -4.67
C VAL A 157 -5.13 -24.98 -5.04
N LYS A 158 -4.32 -24.60 -6.04
CA LYS A 158 -4.42 -23.29 -6.70
C LYS A 158 -5.82 -23.14 -7.29
N ARG A 159 -6.59 -22.17 -6.81
CA ARG A 159 -7.93 -21.85 -7.34
C ARG A 159 -7.90 -20.51 -8.02
N LEU A 160 -8.40 -20.46 -9.27
CA LEU A 160 -8.32 -19.25 -10.09
C LEU A 160 -9.39 -18.22 -9.72
N HIS A 161 -10.58 -18.64 -9.27
CA HIS A 161 -11.72 -17.73 -9.03
C HIS A 161 -12.75 -18.22 -7.99
N GLU A 162 -12.40 -19.15 -7.10
CA GLU A 162 -13.42 -19.79 -6.24
C GLU A 162 -13.75 -19.01 -4.95
N GLU A 163 -14.96 -19.29 -4.44
CA GLU A 163 -15.55 -18.67 -3.24
C GLU A 163 -14.85 -19.10 -1.94
N ALA A 164 -14.30 -20.31 -1.86
CA ALA A 164 -13.63 -20.82 -0.66
C ALA A 164 -12.10 -20.74 -0.81
N LEU A 165 -11.55 -19.55 -0.55
CA LEU A 165 -10.10 -19.38 -0.36
C LEU A 165 -9.78 -19.37 1.14
N ASP A 166 -8.60 -19.87 1.49
CA ASP A 166 -8.02 -19.70 2.82
C ASP A 166 -6.92 -18.63 2.81
N VAL A 167 -6.24 -18.47 1.67
CA VAL A 167 -5.05 -17.62 1.55
C VAL A 167 -5.04 -16.84 0.25
N ILE A 168 -4.67 -15.56 0.32
CA ILE A 168 -4.44 -14.71 -0.85
C ILE A 168 -3.04 -14.11 -0.76
N PHE A 169 -2.19 -14.44 -1.72
CA PHE A 169 -0.86 -13.86 -1.88
C PHE A 169 -0.91 -12.72 -2.90
N ILE A 170 -0.39 -11.55 -2.54
CA ILE A 170 -0.36 -10.35 -3.37
C ILE A 170 1.11 -9.95 -3.54
N HIS A 171 1.58 -9.87 -4.78
CA HIS A 171 2.91 -9.37 -5.04
C HIS A 171 2.99 -7.90 -4.65
N ILE A 172 4.02 -7.51 -3.91
CA ILE A 172 4.10 -6.19 -3.29
C ILE A 172 4.17 -5.05 -4.33
N GLY A 173 4.66 -5.35 -5.53
CA GLY A 173 4.66 -4.44 -6.67
C GLY A 173 3.29 -4.23 -7.34
N ASP A 174 2.28 -5.04 -7.04
CA ASP A 174 0.96 -4.97 -7.67
C ASP A 174 -0.16 -4.53 -6.70
N LEU A 175 0.21 -3.92 -5.56
CA LEU A 175 -0.76 -3.44 -4.57
C LEU A 175 -1.78 -2.45 -5.17
N THR A 176 -1.37 -1.60 -6.10
CA THR A 176 -2.27 -0.65 -6.77
C THR A 176 -3.24 -1.31 -7.77
N SER A 177 -3.11 -2.62 -7.97
CA SER A 177 -4.01 -3.44 -8.78
C SER A 177 -4.91 -4.33 -7.93
N LEU A 178 -5.06 -4.09 -6.62
CA LEU A 178 -5.93 -4.92 -5.76
C LEU A 178 -7.38 -5.01 -6.26
N GLN A 179 -7.87 -4.00 -6.98
CA GLN A 179 -9.16 -4.03 -7.69
C GLN A 179 -9.29 -5.19 -8.70
N LYS A 180 -8.18 -5.74 -9.19
CA LYS A 180 -8.18 -6.93 -10.06
C LYS A 180 -8.46 -8.20 -9.28
N VAL A 181 -8.22 -8.21 -7.96
CA VAL A 181 -8.65 -9.28 -7.08
C VAL A 181 -10.16 -9.13 -6.91
N CYS A 182 -10.92 -9.87 -7.73
CA CYS A 182 -12.38 -9.78 -7.74
C CYS A 182 -12.93 -9.84 -6.31
N ASN A 183 -13.74 -8.84 -5.97
CA ASN A 183 -14.51 -8.76 -4.74
C ASN A 183 -13.64 -8.73 -3.46
N ILE A 184 -12.49 -8.05 -3.47
CA ILE A 184 -11.61 -7.99 -2.31
C ILE A 184 -12.30 -7.42 -1.06
N ALA A 185 -13.16 -6.40 -1.20
CA ALA A 185 -13.95 -5.86 -0.10
C ALA A 185 -14.89 -6.92 0.50
N LEU A 186 -15.61 -7.67 -0.35
CA LEU A 186 -16.49 -8.75 0.09
C LEU A 186 -15.70 -9.87 0.80
N ARG A 187 -14.51 -10.22 0.30
CA ARG A 187 -13.65 -11.22 0.95
C ARG A 187 -13.15 -10.74 2.32
N LYS A 188 -12.74 -9.47 2.42
CA LYS A 188 -12.35 -8.85 3.69
C LYS A 188 -13.52 -8.85 4.69
N ARG A 189 -14.73 -8.56 4.23
CA ARG A 189 -15.95 -8.45 5.05
C ARG A 189 -16.57 -9.79 5.47
N ASP A 190 -16.68 -10.75 4.56
CA ASP A 190 -17.49 -11.96 4.76
C ASP A 190 -16.63 -13.20 5.02
N GLN A 191 -15.36 -13.19 4.62
CA GLN A 191 -14.47 -14.34 4.71
C GLN A 191 -13.39 -14.12 5.76
N VAL A 192 -13.77 -13.90 7.02
CA VAL A 192 -12.85 -13.59 8.14
C VAL A 192 -11.70 -14.60 8.28
N LYS A 193 -11.91 -15.86 7.85
CA LYS A 193 -10.89 -16.92 7.88
C LYS A 193 -9.80 -16.78 6.80
N VAL A 194 -10.04 -16.00 5.74
CA VAL A 194 -9.04 -15.73 4.69
C VAL A 194 -7.92 -14.89 5.27
N ARG A 195 -6.69 -15.35 5.09
CA ARG A 195 -5.47 -14.58 5.40
C ARG A 195 -4.90 -13.97 4.13
N PHE A 196 -4.47 -12.72 4.21
CA PHE A 196 -3.84 -12.03 3.09
C PHE A 196 -2.35 -11.91 3.37
N PHE A 197 -1.52 -12.18 2.38
CA PHE A 197 -0.08 -12.02 2.47
C PHE A 197 0.42 -11.16 1.32
N THR A 198 1.30 -10.21 1.59
CA THR A 198 2.16 -9.65 0.56
C THR A 198 3.39 -10.53 0.37
N TYR A 199 3.98 -10.55 -0.83
CA TYR A 199 5.26 -11.23 -1.10
C TYR A 199 6.09 -10.50 -2.16
N GLY A 200 7.37 -10.86 -2.26
CA GLY A 200 8.29 -10.36 -3.29
C GLY A 200 8.96 -9.02 -2.96
N THR A 201 9.56 -8.42 -3.97
CA THR A 201 10.30 -7.16 -3.91
C THR A 201 9.76 -6.17 -4.94
N HIS A 202 9.88 -4.86 -4.67
CA HIS A 202 9.55 -3.83 -5.63
C HIS A 202 10.26 -2.52 -5.31
N GLU A 203 10.71 -1.79 -6.33
CA GLU A 203 11.49 -0.55 -6.17
C GLU A 203 10.73 0.60 -5.49
N SER A 204 9.39 0.63 -5.62
CA SER A 204 8.55 1.65 -4.99
C SER A 204 8.29 1.38 -3.50
N ILE A 205 8.73 0.22 -3.00
CA ILE A 205 8.41 -0.25 -1.65
C ILE A 205 9.71 -0.41 -0.85
N PRO A 206 9.77 0.10 0.40
CA PRO A 206 10.98 -0.02 1.22
C PRO A 206 11.44 -1.48 1.42
N PRO A 207 12.75 -1.76 1.42
CA PRO A 207 13.26 -3.13 1.62
C PRO A 207 12.84 -3.82 2.92
N SER A 208 12.49 -3.05 3.95
CA SER A 208 11.92 -3.55 5.21
C SER A 208 10.55 -4.22 5.06
N ARG A 209 9.86 -3.95 3.93
CA ARG A 209 8.56 -4.52 3.59
C ARG A 209 8.65 -5.66 2.59
N TRP A 210 9.83 -5.94 2.01
CA TRP A 210 10.01 -7.03 1.07
C TRP A 210 9.90 -8.40 1.74
N GLY A 211 9.48 -9.40 0.95
CA GLY A 211 9.27 -10.77 1.40
C GLY A 211 7.83 -11.05 1.82
N VAL A 212 7.59 -12.25 2.35
CA VAL A 212 6.26 -12.71 2.76
C VAL A 212 5.86 -12.07 4.09
N ARG A 213 4.70 -11.42 4.12
CA ARG A 213 4.16 -10.73 5.30
C ARG A 213 2.64 -10.78 5.29
N GLU A 214 2.04 -11.08 6.43
CA GLU A 214 0.59 -11.00 6.60
C GLU A 214 0.11 -9.54 6.59
N VAL A 215 -1.02 -9.30 5.95
CA VAL A 215 -1.70 -8.01 5.88
C VAL A 215 -3.22 -8.21 6.05
N TYR A 216 -3.94 -7.14 6.33
CA TYR A 216 -5.39 -7.10 6.54
C TYR A 216 -5.89 -8.11 7.60
N PRO A 217 -5.32 -8.12 8.82
CA PRO A 217 -5.62 -9.16 9.80
C PRO A 217 -7.06 -9.11 10.32
N LEU A 218 -7.50 -7.96 10.85
CA LEU A 218 -8.79 -7.77 11.52
C LEU A 218 -9.17 -6.28 11.60
N GLY A 219 -10.35 -5.97 12.14
CA GLY A 219 -10.77 -4.57 12.33
C GLY A 219 -11.11 -3.83 11.03
N GLY A 220 -11.14 -2.50 11.10
CA GLY A 220 -11.37 -1.68 9.92
C GLY A 220 -11.27 -0.18 10.09
N ILE A 221 -11.32 0.51 8.96
CA ILE A 221 -11.31 1.97 8.87
C ILE A 221 -12.62 2.42 8.27
N VAL A 222 -13.27 3.40 8.90
CA VAL A 222 -14.53 3.98 8.44
C VAL A 222 -14.34 5.43 8.03
N THR A 223 -14.94 5.80 6.90
CA THR A 223 -15.19 7.20 6.56
C THR A 223 -16.61 7.37 6.03
N PHE A 224 -17.01 8.60 5.73
CA PHE A 224 -18.39 8.99 5.49
C PHE A 224 -18.51 9.83 4.22
N THR A 225 -19.62 9.74 3.51
CA THR A 225 -20.00 10.76 2.53
C THR A 225 -20.67 11.94 3.22
N ALA A 226 -20.71 13.09 2.54
CA ALA A 226 -21.45 14.24 3.04
C ALA A 226 -22.96 13.94 3.18
N ASN A 227 -23.53 13.14 2.27
CA ASN A 227 -24.94 12.75 2.34
C ASN A 227 -25.25 11.90 3.56
N ALA A 228 -24.41 10.93 3.91
CA ALA A 228 -24.62 10.12 5.13
C ALA A 228 -24.75 11.03 6.37
N ILE A 229 -23.83 12.00 6.49
CA ILE A 229 -23.79 12.94 7.62
C ILE A 229 -25.03 13.84 7.64
N LEU A 230 -25.43 14.38 6.49
CA LEU A 230 -26.56 15.31 6.36
C LEU A 230 -27.92 14.62 6.53
N GLU A 231 -28.04 13.36 6.13
CA GLU A 231 -29.29 12.59 6.26
C GLU A 231 -29.55 12.20 7.72
N ASP A 232 -28.55 11.67 8.42
CA ASP A 232 -28.70 11.15 9.79
C ASP A 232 -27.55 11.61 10.72
N PRO A 233 -27.51 12.89 11.14
CA PRO A 233 -26.42 13.43 11.97
C PRO A 233 -26.31 12.77 13.35
N ILE A 234 -27.44 12.35 13.94
CA ILE A 234 -27.46 11.69 15.25
C ILE A 234 -26.79 10.31 15.16
N ILE A 235 -27.11 9.55 14.13
CA ILE A 235 -26.57 8.21 13.91
C ILE A 235 -25.10 8.30 13.54
N THR A 236 -24.75 9.28 12.70
CA THR A 236 -23.35 9.64 12.40
C THR A 236 -22.56 9.85 13.70
N TYR A 237 -23.05 10.70 14.60
CA TYR A 237 -22.39 10.96 15.88
C TYR A 237 -22.20 9.67 16.69
N ARG A 238 -23.26 8.87 16.86
CA ARG A 238 -23.20 7.59 17.58
C ARG A 238 -22.17 6.63 16.99
N LEU A 239 -22.09 6.53 15.66
CA LEU A 239 -21.11 5.67 15.01
C LEU A 239 -19.69 6.18 15.21
N MET A 240 -19.45 7.50 15.10
CA MET A 240 -18.13 8.09 15.39
C MET A 240 -17.70 7.89 16.84
N ASP A 241 -18.63 7.99 17.78
CA ASP A 241 -18.38 7.73 19.20
C ASP A 241 -18.00 6.26 19.44
N ARG A 242 -18.76 5.32 18.86
CA ARG A 242 -18.42 3.88 18.90
C ARG A 242 -17.07 3.57 18.24
N LEU A 243 -16.72 4.24 17.15
CA LEU A 243 -15.42 4.07 16.49
C LEU A 243 -14.27 4.51 17.40
N ASN A 244 -14.45 5.60 18.15
CA ASN A 244 -13.46 6.08 19.12
C ASN A 244 -13.27 5.11 20.29
N GLU A 245 -14.33 4.43 20.73
CA GLU A 245 -14.26 3.42 21.79
C GLU A 245 -13.72 2.06 21.31
N HIS A 246 -13.70 1.82 19.99
CA HIS A 246 -13.41 0.51 19.44
C HIS A 246 -11.89 0.25 19.29
N PRO A 247 -11.30 -0.80 19.89
CA PRO A 247 -9.86 -1.02 19.86
C PRO A 247 -9.30 -1.43 18.48
N LEU A 248 -10.14 -2.03 17.64
CA LEU A 248 -9.77 -2.55 16.31
C LEU A 248 -10.29 -1.71 15.15
N TRP A 249 -10.98 -0.60 15.42
CA TRP A 249 -11.57 0.23 14.39
C TRP A 249 -11.20 1.67 14.58
N THR A 250 -11.15 2.42 13.48
CA THR A 250 -10.90 3.84 13.53
C THR A 250 -11.72 4.58 12.49
N GLY A 251 -12.06 5.82 12.79
CA GLY A 251 -12.79 6.71 11.91
C GLY A 251 -11.92 7.86 11.43
N PHE A 252 -12.13 8.29 10.19
CA PHE A 252 -11.65 9.60 9.75
C PHE A 252 -12.67 10.28 8.83
N LEU A 253 -12.55 11.60 8.71
CA LEU A 253 -13.26 12.41 7.74
C LEU A 253 -12.26 12.99 6.76
N THR A 254 -12.64 13.00 5.47
CA THR A 254 -11.90 13.80 4.50
C THR A 254 -12.27 15.27 4.64
N PRO A 255 -11.32 16.19 4.44
CA PRO A 255 -11.61 17.63 4.43
C PRO A 255 -12.69 18.04 3.41
N SER A 256 -12.76 17.37 2.26
CA SER A 256 -13.79 17.63 1.24
C SER A 256 -15.20 17.30 1.74
N VAL A 257 -15.38 16.20 2.47
CA VAL A 257 -16.67 15.80 3.05
C VAL A 257 -17.12 16.81 4.10
N MET A 258 -16.23 17.19 5.02
CA MET A 258 -16.56 18.21 6.02
C MET A 258 -16.85 19.57 5.35
N GLY A 259 -16.13 19.92 4.29
CA GLY A 259 -16.34 21.13 3.51
C GLY A 259 -17.71 21.13 2.82
N ALA A 260 -18.12 20.01 2.25
CA ALA A 260 -19.44 19.83 1.65
C ALA A 260 -20.55 19.93 2.71
N VAL A 261 -20.41 19.26 3.86
CA VAL A 261 -21.36 19.38 4.98
C VAL A 261 -21.50 20.84 5.42
N ALA A 262 -20.39 21.56 5.61
CA ALA A 262 -20.41 22.97 6.00
C ALA A 262 -21.08 23.85 4.94
N LYS A 263 -20.75 23.66 3.65
CA LYS A 263 -21.30 24.43 2.53
C LYS A 263 -22.80 24.20 2.35
N LEU A 264 -23.27 22.96 2.48
CA LEU A 264 -24.66 22.56 2.22
C LEU A 264 -25.59 22.82 3.40
N SER A 265 -25.08 22.76 4.63
CA SER A 265 -25.88 23.06 5.83
C SER A 265 -26.09 24.56 6.08
N CYS A 266 -25.25 25.41 5.49
CA CYS A 266 -25.28 26.86 5.66
C CYS A 266 -25.73 27.59 4.39
N VAL A 267 -26.84 27.16 3.75
CA VAL A 267 -27.29 27.73 2.44
C VAL A 267 -27.49 29.27 2.49
N LEU A 268 -27.93 29.81 3.63
CA LEU A 268 -28.28 31.23 3.78
C LEU A 268 -27.16 32.11 4.36
N LYS A 269 -26.05 31.52 4.84
CA LYS A 269 -24.98 32.24 5.53
C LYS A 269 -23.62 31.64 5.20
N ASN A 270 -22.57 32.44 5.15
CA ASN A 270 -21.21 31.91 5.03
C ASN A 270 -20.91 30.96 6.22
N PRO A 271 -20.46 29.70 5.99
CA PRO A 271 -20.21 28.74 7.06
C PRO A 271 -19.24 29.25 8.13
N LEU A 272 -18.24 30.07 7.76
CA LEU A 272 -17.29 30.65 8.69
C LEU A 272 -17.95 31.62 9.67
N ILE A 273 -18.93 32.40 9.20
CA ILE A 273 -19.72 33.29 10.06
C ILE A 273 -20.56 32.48 11.04
N ALA A 274 -21.14 31.36 10.60
CA ALA A 274 -21.92 30.48 11.48
C ALA A 274 -21.05 29.88 12.60
N VAL A 275 -19.79 29.54 12.31
CA VAL A 275 -18.82 29.10 13.32
C VAL A 275 -18.49 30.23 14.31
N ASP A 276 -18.19 31.44 13.82
CA ASP A 276 -17.90 32.60 14.68
C ASP A 276 -19.07 32.92 15.62
N GLU A 277 -20.30 32.83 15.10
CA GLU A 277 -21.53 33.04 15.87
C GLU A 277 -21.88 31.87 16.83
N LYS A 278 -21.10 30.78 16.84
CA LYS A 278 -21.42 29.53 17.56
C LYS A 278 -22.79 28.96 17.21
N ARG A 279 -23.16 29.06 15.94
CA ARG A 279 -24.43 28.58 15.36
C ARG A 279 -24.20 27.60 14.22
N PHE A 280 -23.01 27.01 14.14
CA PHE A 280 -22.70 26.00 13.14
C PHE A 280 -23.53 24.72 13.44
N PRO A 281 -24.39 24.25 12.51
CA PRO A 281 -25.33 23.16 12.81
C PRO A 281 -24.65 21.83 13.17
N TYR A 282 -23.43 21.63 12.67
CA TYR A 282 -22.64 20.41 12.88
C TYR A 282 -21.48 20.66 13.85
N GLN A 283 -21.70 21.45 14.89
CA GLN A 283 -20.68 21.73 15.92
C GLN A 283 -20.11 20.44 16.52
N PHE A 284 -20.94 19.40 16.68
CA PHE A 284 -20.49 18.10 17.19
C PHE A 284 -19.35 17.48 16.36
N LEU A 285 -19.31 17.69 15.03
CA LEU A 285 -18.22 17.19 14.19
C LEU A 285 -16.91 17.90 14.51
N LEU A 286 -16.98 19.22 14.71
CA LEU A 286 -15.81 20.01 15.11
C LEU A 286 -15.32 19.57 16.49
N ASP A 287 -16.24 19.33 17.43
CA ASP A 287 -15.90 18.85 18.77
C ASP A 287 -15.28 17.45 18.73
N LEU A 288 -15.79 16.53 17.90
CA LEU A 288 -15.20 15.20 17.71
C LEU A 288 -13.78 15.28 17.11
N ILE A 289 -13.55 16.21 16.18
CA ILE A 289 -12.22 16.42 15.58
C ILE A 289 -11.26 17.03 16.60
N ASP A 290 -11.69 18.08 17.30
CA ASP A 290 -10.87 18.83 18.29
C ASP A 290 -10.46 17.94 19.48
N ASN A 291 -11.37 17.06 19.92
CA ASN A 291 -11.08 16.08 20.98
C ASN A 291 -10.23 14.89 20.50
N GLY A 292 -9.99 14.76 19.19
CA GLY A 292 -9.25 13.63 18.61
C GLY A 292 -10.05 12.33 18.51
N ASN A 293 -11.37 12.37 18.72
CA ASN A 293 -12.24 11.19 18.60
C ASN A 293 -12.40 10.74 17.13
N ILE A 294 -12.28 11.69 16.20
CA ILE A 294 -12.20 11.40 14.76
C ILE A 294 -11.09 12.21 14.10
N SER A 295 -10.32 11.57 13.22
CA SER A 295 -9.25 12.26 12.51
C SER A 295 -9.79 13.02 11.29
N LEU A 296 -9.30 14.23 11.05
CA LEU A 296 -9.51 14.96 9.80
C LEU A 296 -8.28 14.77 8.90
N LEU A 297 -8.38 13.93 7.87
CA LEU A 297 -7.18 13.38 7.23
C LEU A 297 -7.37 13.11 5.73
N THR A 298 -6.29 13.24 4.98
CA THR A 298 -6.19 12.86 3.55
C THR A 298 -5.21 11.71 3.38
N ALA A 299 -5.36 10.90 2.34
CA ALA A 299 -4.42 9.83 2.04
C ALA A 299 -3.02 10.39 1.78
N PRO A 300 -1.98 9.75 2.33
CA PRO A 300 -0.62 10.12 1.98
C PRO A 300 -0.39 9.83 0.49
N PRO A 301 0.50 10.60 -0.15
CA PRO A 301 0.78 10.44 -1.56
C PRO A 301 1.32 9.05 -1.87
N SER A 302 0.84 8.46 -2.97
CA SER A 302 1.26 7.11 -3.41
C SER A 302 2.70 7.06 -3.90
N SER A 303 3.27 8.21 -4.28
CA SER A 303 4.65 8.33 -4.76
C SER A 303 5.53 8.96 -3.69
N ARG A 304 6.65 8.29 -3.40
CA ARG A 304 7.75 8.84 -2.60
C ARG A 304 8.83 9.50 -3.44
N ARG A 305 8.59 9.65 -4.75
CA ARG A 305 9.55 10.29 -5.65
C ARG A 305 9.49 11.80 -5.40
N VAL A 306 10.65 12.36 -5.07
CA VAL A 306 10.84 13.81 -4.99
C VAL A 306 10.56 14.41 -6.36
N VAL A 307 9.67 15.39 -6.41
CA VAL A 307 9.25 16.07 -7.65
C VAL A 307 9.66 17.54 -7.61
N PRO A 308 10.03 18.14 -8.76
CA PRO A 308 10.24 19.57 -8.82
C PRO A 308 8.90 20.31 -8.70
N ASP A 309 8.81 21.24 -7.76
CA ASP A 309 7.69 22.15 -7.59
C ASP A 309 7.54 23.03 -8.84
N LYS A 310 6.32 23.09 -9.37
CA LYS A 310 6.05 23.77 -10.65
C LYS A 310 6.26 25.28 -10.57
N SER A 311 6.13 25.88 -9.38
CA SER A 311 6.18 27.33 -9.21
C SER A 311 7.59 27.85 -8.88
N THR A 312 8.34 27.09 -8.09
CA THR A 312 9.65 27.48 -7.54
C THR A 312 10.82 26.69 -8.13
N GLY A 313 10.55 25.58 -8.81
CA GLY A 313 11.57 24.65 -9.32
C GLY A 313 12.31 23.88 -8.22
N ARG A 314 11.92 24.03 -6.95
CA ARG A 314 12.55 23.32 -5.83
C ARG A 314 12.09 21.88 -5.77
N LEU A 315 13.00 21.00 -5.37
CA LEU A 315 12.65 19.60 -5.11
C LEU A 315 11.80 19.51 -3.83
N VAL A 316 10.58 18.99 -3.97
CA VAL A 316 9.62 18.78 -2.88
C VAL A 316 9.41 17.29 -2.71
N ASP A 317 9.44 16.84 -1.45
CA ASP A 317 9.03 15.50 -1.05
C ASP A 317 7.54 15.54 -0.67
N PRO A 318 6.64 14.97 -1.50
CA PRO A 318 5.20 15.01 -1.23
C PRO A 318 4.84 14.33 0.11
N SER A 319 5.59 13.30 0.53
CA SER A 319 5.31 12.60 1.77
C SER A 319 5.63 13.46 2.99
N LEU A 320 6.71 14.24 2.92
CA LEU A 320 7.07 15.18 3.97
C LEU A 320 6.09 16.34 4.03
N GLU A 321 5.70 16.90 2.88
CA GLU A 321 4.69 17.97 2.80
C GLU A 321 3.37 17.51 3.41
N TRP A 322 2.87 16.34 2.99
CA TRP A 322 1.68 15.75 3.57
C TRP A 322 1.78 15.58 5.09
N MET A 323 2.90 15.06 5.60
CA MET A 323 3.12 14.88 7.04
C MET A 323 3.07 16.21 7.80
N VAL A 324 3.72 17.25 7.26
CA VAL A 324 3.69 18.59 7.85
C VAL A 324 2.26 19.14 7.85
N THR A 325 1.51 18.98 6.75
CA THR A 325 0.10 19.38 6.69
C THR A 325 -0.73 18.67 7.74
N GLN A 326 -0.61 17.34 7.89
CA GLN A 326 -1.35 16.60 8.91
C GLN A 326 -0.99 17.03 10.32
N LEU A 327 0.30 17.30 10.60
CA LEU A 327 0.72 17.79 11.90
C LEU A 327 0.14 19.17 12.22
N MET A 328 0.13 20.08 11.23
CA MET A 328 -0.47 21.40 11.39
C MET A 328 -1.97 21.32 11.70
N ASN A 329 -2.67 20.33 11.12
CA ASN A 329 -4.10 20.12 11.35
C ASN A 329 -4.46 19.86 12.81
N THR A 330 -3.54 19.30 13.61
CA THR A 330 -3.76 19.02 15.04
C THR A 330 -3.87 20.27 15.92
N SER A 331 -3.51 21.44 15.40
CA SER A 331 -3.46 22.71 16.15
C SER A 331 -4.44 23.77 15.64
N LEU A 332 -5.33 23.38 14.73
CA LEU A 332 -6.24 24.32 14.08
C LEU A 332 -7.43 24.66 14.98
N SER A 333 -7.80 25.94 15.00
CA SER A 333 -9.07 26.36 15.57
C SER A 333 -10.25 25.78 14.77
N PRO A 334 -11.45 25.61 15.37
CA PRO A 334 -12.65 25.17 14.66
C PRO A 334 -12.95 25.99 13.40
N ARG A 335 -12.72 27.31 13.44
CA ARG A 335 -12.84 28.19 12.26
C ARG A 335 -11.85 27.80 11.16
N SER A 336 -10.59 27.63 11.52
CA SER A 336 -9.51 27.26 10.58
C SER A 336 -9.73 25.87 9.98
N ILE A 337 -10.27 24.93 10.76
CA ILE A 337 -10.69 23.61 10.26
C ILE A 337 -11.72 23.78 9.15
N VAL A 338 -12.81 24.52 9.41
CA VAL A 338 -13.86 24.74 8.40
C VAL A 338 -13.32 25.46 7.18
N GLU A 339 -12.47 26.48 7.35
CA GLU A 339 -11.84 27.20 6.24
C GLU A 339 -11.02 26.28 5.33
N GLN A 340 -10.16 25.42 5.91
CA GLN A 340 -9.40 24.45 5.14
C GLN A 340 -10.29 23.42 4.44
N CYS A 341 -11.33 22.95 5.10
CA CYS A 341 -12.30 22.02 4.50
C CYS A 341 -13.04 22.67 3.33
N LEU A 342 -13.40 23.96 3.42
CA LEU A 342 -14.01 24.71 2.33
C LEU A 342 -13.07 24.84 1.12
N HIS A 343 -11.77 25.02 1.35
CA HIS A 343 -10.77 24.98 0.27
C HIS A 343 -10.67 23.59 -0.35
N ALA A 344 -10.63 22.53 0.46
CA ALA A 344 -10.53 21.16 -0.01
C ALA A 344 -11.73 20.75 -0.89
N ILE A 345 -12.96 21.10 -0.48
CA ILE A 345 -14.13 20.83 -1.32
C ILE A 345 -14.13 21.65 -2.61
N GLN A 346 -13.63 22.89 -2.59
CA GLN A 346 -13.50 23.67 -3.81
C GLN A 346 -12.53 23.00 -4.79
N SER A 347 -11.38 22.53 -4.31
CA SER A 347 -10.42 21.78 -5.13
C SER A 347 -11.01 20.48 -5.68
N ALA A 348 -11.75 19.72 -4.87
CA ALA A 348 -12.43 18.51 -5.33
C ALA A 348 -13.51 18.81 -6.38
N GLN A 349 -14.21 19.96 -6.27
CA GLN A 349 -15.20 20.38 -7.27
C GLN A 349 -14.56 20.77 -8.60
N ASP A 350 -13.35 21.32 -8.56
CA ASP A 350 -12.60 21.68 -9.76
C ASP A 350 -12.00 20.43 -10.44
N GLU A 351 -11.63 19.40 -9.67
CA GLU A 351 -11.01 18.17 -10.17
C GLU A 351 -12.01 17.11 -10.66
N TYR A 352 -13.10 16.89 -9.92
CA TYR A 352 -14.00 15.76 -10.16
C TYR A 352 -15.36 16.15 -10.72
N GLU A 353 -16.13 16.96 -9.99
CA GLU A 353 -17.52 17.26 -10.33
C GLU A 353 -17.97 18.61 -9.75
N LYS A 354 -18.80 19.36 -10.48
CA LYS A 354 -19.25 20.68 -9.98
C LYS A 354 -20.20 20.58 -8.79
N ASP A 355 -20.92 19.48 -8.65
CA ASP A 355 -21.76 19.23 -7.49
C ASP A 355 -20.91 18.85 -6.27
N ALA A 356 -21.06 19.61 -5.18
CA ALA A 356 -20.25 19.42 -3.97
C ALA A 356 -20.49 18.05 -3.30
N MET A 357 -21.70 17.49 -3.36
CA MET A 357 -21.98 16.18 -2.77
C MET A 357 -21.28 15.08 -3.55
N ILE A 358 -21.38 15.12 -4.88
CA ILE A 358 -20.73 14.12 -5.76
C ILE A 358 -19.21 14.23 -5.66
N ALA A 359 -18.67 15.44 -5.72
CA ALA A 359 -17.23 15.68 -5.59
C ALA A 359 -16.67 15.17 -4.26
N ALA A 360 -17.34 15.46 -3.14
CA ALA A 360 -16.94 14.99 -1.82
C ALA A 360 -17.01 13.47 -1.69
N ALA A 361 -18.06 12.84 -2.21
CA ALA A 361 -18.20 11.38 -2.16
C ALA A 361 -17.13 10.67 -3.01
N HIS A 362 -16.82 11.22 -4.19
CA HIS A 362 -15.75 10.69 -5.04
C HIS A 362 -14.37 10.87 -4.40
N ASP A 363 -14.08 12.04 -3.82
CA ASP A 363 -12.84 12.26 -3.09
C ASP A 363 -12.74 11.28 -1.90
N ALA A 364 -13.78 11.14 -1.07
CA ALA A 364 -13.79 10.19 0.05
C ALA A 364 -13.49 8.75 -0.38
N PHE A 365 -14.11 8.31 -1.49
CA PHE A 365 -13.83 7.01 -2.10
C PHE A 365 -12.36 6.87 -2.51
N MET A 366 -11.80 7.87 -3.20
CA MET A 366 -10.41 7.85 -3.65
C MET A 366 -9.43 7.90 -2.47
N GLN A 367 -9.69 8.73 -1.45
CA GLN A 367 -8.86 8.82 -0.25
C GLN A 367 -8.84 7.49 0.49
N LEU A 368 -10.00 6.89 0.79
CA LEU A 368 -10.08 5.59 1.45
C LEU A 368 -9.46 4.47 0.60
N GLY A 369 -9.64 4.54 -0.72
CA GLY A 369 -8.98 3.67 -1.69
C GLY A 369 -7.46 3.73 -1.58
N CYS A 370 -6.88 4.92 -1.46
CA CYS A 370 -5.43 5.10 -1.28
C CYS A 370 -4.94 4.67 0.11
N MET A 371 -5.78 4.82 1.15
CA MET A 371 -5.44 4.39 2.52
C MET A 371 -5.15 2.90 2.62
N GLN A 372 -5.88 2.08 1.86
CA GLN A 372 -5.72 0.63 1.96
C GLN A 372 -4.33 0.14 1.56
N TYR A 373 -3.57 0.93 0.80
CA TYR A 373 -2.23 0.58 0.35
C TYR A 373 -1.14 1.05 1.33
N GLN A 374 -1.52 1.75 2.40
CA GLN A 374 -0.56 2.27 3.37
C GLN A 374 -0.08 1.14 4.27
N PRO A 375 1.25 0.89 4.37
CA PRO A 375 1.77 -0.24 5.12
C PRO A 375 1.27 -0.33 6.56
N ALA A 376 1.18 0.79 7.27
CA ALA A 376 0.68 0.81 8.64
C ALA A 376 -0.79 0.38 8.71
N LEU A 377 -1.63 0.85 7.78
CA LEU A 377 -3.04 0.50 7.74
C LEU A 377 -3.27 -0.93 7.28
N MET A 378 -2.46 -1.43 6.35
CA MET A 378 -2.47 -2.84 5.93
C MET A 378 -2.08 -3.79 7.06
N ASP A 379 -1.14 -3.39 7.93
CA ASP A 379 -0.70 -4.24 9.02
C ASP A 379 -1.77 -4.38 10.11
N ASP A 380 -2.59 -3.35 10.32
CA ASP A 380 -3.50 -3.27 11.47
C ASP A 380 -4.98 -3.51 11.11
N TYR A 381 -5.42 -3.11 9.91
CA TYR A 381 -6.84 -3.05 9.56
C TYR A 381 -7.20 -3.93 8.37
N ARG A 382 -8.34 -4.62 8.46
CA ARG A 382 -8.86 -5.50 7.41
C ARG A 382 -9.86 -4.82 6.49
N ARG A 383 -10.87 -4.17 7.07
CA ARG A 383 -12.01 -3.60 6.33
C ARG A 383 -11.80 -2.10 6.07
N PHE A 384 -12.27 -1.64 4.91
CA PHE A 384 -12.20 -0.23 4.51
C PHE A 384 -13.60 0.16 4.05
N VAL A 385 -14.30 0.88 4.92
CA VAL A 385 -15.74 1.10 4.83
C VAL A 385 -16.05 2.57 4.55
N LEU A 386 -16.81 2.82 3.50
CA LEU A 386 -17.38 4.13 3.20
C LEU A 386 -18.87 4.09 3.50
N VAL A 387 -19.28 4.79 4.55
CA VAL A 387 -20.69 4.94 4.92
C VAL A 387 -21.33 5.97 3.99
N VAL A 388 -22.30 5.52 3.20
CA VAL A 388 -23.00 6.32 2.18
C VAL A 388 -24.43 6.63 2.63
N GLY A 389 -24.92 7.80 2.21
CA GLY A 389 -26.33 8.17 2.34
C GLY A 389 -27.19 7.45 1.31
N LYS A 390 -28.49 7.34 1.58
CA LYS A 390 -29.47 6.65 0.73
C LYS A 390 -29.60 7.28 -0.66
N LYS A 391 -29.25 8.57 -0.78
CA LYS A 391 -29.27 9.33 -2.04
C LYS A 391 -27.94 9.34 -2.78
N ASP A 392 -26.88 8.75 -2.25
CA ASP A 392 -25.61 8.70 -2.94
C ASP A 392 -25.70 7.88 -4.23
N ARG A 393 -25.09 8.40 -5.29
CA ARG A 393 -25.00 7.73 -6.60
C ARG A 393 -23.66 7.03 -6.81
N LEU A 394 -22.91 6.82 -5.73
CA LEU A 394 -21.58 6.24 -5.77
C LEU A 394 -21.69 4.74 -6.04
N GLN A 395 -20.94 4.25 -7.04
CA GLN A 395 -20.87 2.84 -7.39
C GLN A 395 -19.42 2.37 -7.31
N ASP A 396 -19.16 1.30 -6.57
CA ASP A 396 -17.88 0.61 -6.60
C ASP A 396 -17.92 -0.52 -7.62
N ASN A 397 -17.56 -0.20 -8.85
CA ASN A 397 -17.43 -1.21 -9.91
C ASN A 397 -16.19 -2.11 -9.73
N THR A 398 -15.32 -1.79 -8.79
CA THR A 398 -14.04 -2.49 -8.54
C THR A 398 -14.12 -3.49 -7.38
N GLY A 399 -15.12 -3.38 -6.51
CA GLY A 399 -15.24 -4.18 -5.30
C GLY A 399 -14.06 -3.97 -4.34
N LEU A 400 -13.48 -2.77 -4.38
CA LEU A 400 -12.29 -2.37 -3.64
C LEU A 400 -12.62 -1.95 -2.21
N LEU A 401 -13.74 -1.25 -2.04
CA LEU A 401 -14.21 -0.70 -0.77
C LEU A 401 -15.57 -1.29 -0.38
N GLU A 402 -15.84 -1.30 0.92
CA GLU A 402 -17.14 -1.67 1.45
C GLU A 402 -18.03 -0.42 1.48
N LEU A 403 -18.95 -0.31 0.52
CA LEU A 403 -20.00 0.72 0.50
C LEU A 403 -21.21 0.22 1.28
N VAL A 404 -21.57 0.91 2.36
CA VAL A 404 -22.71 0.52 3.22
C VAL A 404 -23.50 1.73 3.67
N THR A 405 -24.79 1.53 3.92
CA THR A 405 -25.59 2.52 4.66
C THR A 405 -25.42 2.30 6.16
N PHE A 406 -25.92 3.22 6.98
CA PHE A 406 -25.97 3.01 8.44
C PHE A 406 -26.77 1.77 8.84
N ASP A 407 -27.81 1.41 8.08
CA ASP A 407 -28.66 0.23 8.34
C ASP A 407 -27.88 -1.08 8.10
N ASP A 408 -26.90 -1.05 7.20
CA ASP A 408 -26.13 -2.23 6.78
C ASP A 408 -24.76 -2.34 7.47
N PHE A 409 -24.33 -1.29 8.19
CA PHE A 409 -23.04 -1.27 8.86
C PHE A 409 -23.03 -2.18 10.09
N ASP A 410 -22.06 -3.10 10.14
CA ASP A 410 -21.82 -4.00 11.26
C ASP A 410 -20.30 -4.17 11.47
N PHE A 411 -19.83 -4.06 12.71
CA PHE A 411 -18.44 -4.33 13.11
C PHE A 411 -18.05 -5.81 12.93
N LYS A 412 -19.02 -6.73 13.07
CA LYS A 412 -18.87 -8.20 12.96
C LYS A 412 -17.95 -8.86 14.00
N ASP A 413 -17.73 -8.20 15.14
CA ASP A 413 -16.94 -8.73 16.28
C ASP A 413 -17.75 -8.90 17.57
N GLY A 414 -18.98 -8.40 17.60
CA GLY A 414 -19.89 -8.52 18.75
C GLY A 414 -19.55 -7.61 19.92
N LEU A 415 -18.66 -6.62 19.76
CA LEU A 415 -18.33 -5.67 20.82
C LEU A 415 -19.55 -4.80 21.18
N PHE A 416 -20.29 -4.35 20.16
CA PHE A 416 -21.52 -3.60 20.31
C PHE A 416 -22.71 -4.47 19.91
N THR A 417 -23.60 -4.76 20.87
CA THR A 417 -24.81 -5.57 20.62
C THR A 417 -26.05 -4.73 20.32
N GLU A 418 -26.02 -3.43 20.63
CA GLU A 418 -27.12 -2.51 20.36
C GLU A 418 -27.08 -2.02 18.91
N PRO A 419 -28.21 -1.94 18.21
CA PRO A 419 -28.26 -1.31 16.89
C PRO A 419 -27.85 0.15 16.99
N LEU A 420 -27.47 0.75 15.86
CA LEU A 420 -27.17 2.19 15.80
C LEU A 420 -28.41 3.08 15.99
N TYR A 421 -29.60 2.51 15.76
CA TYR A 421 -30.91 3.15 15.73
C TYR A 421 -31.60 3.13 17.10
#